data_AF-A0A3D0RZ83-F1
#
_entry.id   AF-A0A3D0RZ83-F1
#
_cell.length_a   1.000
_cell.length_b   1.000
_cell.length_c   1.000
_cell.angle_alpha   90.00
_cell.angle_beta   90.00
_cell.angle_gamma   90.00
#
_symmetry.space_group_name_H-M   'P 1'
#
loop_
_entity.id
_entity.type
_entity.pdbx_description
1 polymer ?
#
loop_
_entity_poly.entity_id
_entity_poly.type
_entity_poly.pdbx_seq_one_letter_code
_entity_poly.pdbx_strand_id
1 'polypeptide(L)'
;ACLAWAGSVTGEGYAIQGNILTGEDVVTAVETAWLASDPQAPLARRLLDALTAGDEAGGDSRGRQSAALLVVREGAGYGGHDDIAVDLRVDDHESPIPELTRLLGLSELYLTASTEEEQVPVTPELEAELEAFAQAQGARDFQAWVGTENYEMRVAPDLAWIDQQILDIVRSTPERSAEGGSES
;
A
#
# COMPACT_ATOMS: atom_id res chain seq x y z
N ALA A 1 -4.50 24.52 -32.02
CA ALA A 1 -4.90 23.88 -30.75
C ALA A 1 -5.64 22.59 -31.11
N CYS A 2 -5.08 21.42 -30.77
CA CYS A 2 -5.88 20.18 -30.79
C CYS A 2 -6.94 20.31 -29.69
N LEU A 3 -8.19 19.97 -30.00
CA LEU A 3 -9.25 19.94 -29.00
C LEU A 3 -8.90 18.87 -27.97
N ALA A 4 -9.14 19.16 -26.68
CA ALA A 4 -8.94 18.18 -25.62
C ALA A 4 -9.94 17.03 -25.79
N TRP A 5 -9.48 15.79 -25.61
CA TRP A 5 -10.33 14.62 -25.78
C TRP A 5 -11.14 14.35 -24.50
N ALA A 6 -12.34 13.79 -24.65
CA ALA A 6 -13.17 13.32 -23.55
C ALA A 6 -13.95 12.08 -23.99
N GLY A 7 -14.18 11.16 -23.07
CA GLY A 7 -14.88 9.92 -23.36
C GLY A 7 -15.07 9.05 -22.13
N SER A 8 -15.76 7.94 -22.35
CA SER A 8 -16.14 7.00 -21.30
C SER A 8 -16.36 5.61 -21.86
N VAL A 9 -16.15 4.61 -21.02
CA VAL A 9 -16.54 3.22 -21.29
C VAL A 9 -17.17 2.60 -20.05
N THR A 10 -18.05 1.63 -20.25
CA THR A 10 -18.79 0.94 -19.19
C THR A 10 -18.85 -0.55 -19.49
N GLY A 11 -18.78 -1.36 -18.44
CA GLY A 11 -19.01 -2.79 -18.54
C GLY A 11 -19.64 -3.34 -17.27
N GLU A 12 -19.54 -4.65 -17.08
CA GLU A 12 -20.10 -5.31 -15.91
C GLU A 12 -19.34 -4.88 -14.64
N GLY A 13 -20.02 -4.10 -13.78
CA GLY A 13 -19.48 -3.66 -12.50
C GLY A 13 -18.46 -2.50 -12.56
N TYR A 14 -18.33 -1.81 -13.70
CA TYR A 14 -17.44 -0.64 -13.80
C TYR A 14 -17.92 0.42 -14.79
N ALA A 15 -17.47 1.65 -14.55
CA ALA A 15 -17.56 2.77 -15.46
C ALA A 15 -16.27 3.58 -15.38
N ILE A 16 -15.70 3.91 -16.53
CA ILE A 16 -14.46 4.69 -16.65
C ILE A 16 -14.79 5.94 -17.46
N GLN A 17 -14.38 7.10 -16.97
CA GLN A 17 -14.68 8.39 -17.58
C GLN A 17 -13.47 9.30 -17.47
N GLY A 18 -13.24 10.10 -18.50
CA GLY A 18 -12.20 11.11 -18.48
C GLY A 18 -12.55 12.32 -19.34
N ASN A 19 -12.09 13.48 -18.90
CA ASN A 19 -12.20 14.73 -19.63
C ASN A 19 -10.81 15.38 -19.71
N ILE A 20 -10.59 16.17 -20.76
CA ILE A 20 -9.32 16.87 -20.97
C ILE A 20 -8.15 15.88 -21.10
N LEU A 21 -8.42 14.67 -21.61
CA LEU A 21 -7.38 13.66 -21.79
C LEU A 21 -6.52 13.95 -23.02
N THR A 22 -5.34 13.36 -23.04
CA THR A 22 -4.42 13.37 -24.19
C THR A 22 -4.97 12.59 -25.39
N GLY A 23 -5.83 11.58 -25.19
CA GLY A 23 -6.48 10.83 -26.26
C GLY A 23 -7.39 9.70 -25.76
N GLU A 24 -7.99 8.97 -26.71
CA GLU A 24 -8.83 7.78 -26.43
C GLU A 24 -8.07 6.66 -25.75
N ASP A 25 -6.78 6.51 -26.10
CA ASP A 25 -5.89 5.48 -25.58
C ASP A 25 -5.82 5.48 -24.04
N VAL A 26 -6.05 6.62 -23.39
CA VAL A 26 -6.11 6.73 -21.92
C VAL A 26 -7.25 5.88 -21.35
N VAL A 27 -8.48 6.03 -21.88
CA VAL A 27 -9.64 5.27 -21.38
C VAL A 27 -9.50 3.80 -21.75
N THR A 28 -9.01 3.50 -22.95
CA THR A 28 -8.74 2.12 -23.39
C THR A 28 -7.69 1.44 -22.53
N ALA A 29 -6.64 2.14 -22.09
CA ALA A 29 -5.62 1.59 -21.21
C ALA A 29 -6.16 1.27 -19.81
N VAL A 30 -6.96 2.17 -19.22
CA VAL A 30 -7.61 1.92 -17.92
C VAL A 30 -8.53 0.70 -18.01
N GLU A 31 -9.36 0.60 -19.06
CA GLU A 31 -10.26 -0.53 -19.25
C GLU A 31 -9.49 -1.84 -19.46
N THR A 32 -8.45 -1.82 -20.30
CA THR A 32 -7.62 -3.00 -20.57
C THR A 32 -6.97 -3.51 -19.29
N ALA A 33 -6.39 -2.62 -18.47
CA ALA A 33 -5.78 -2.99 -17.21
C ALA A 33 -6.82 -3.51 -16.19
N TRP A 34 -7.99 -2.87 -16.11
CA TRP A 34 -9.08 -3.35 -15.25
C TRP A 34 -9.55 -4.75 -15.64
N LEU A 35 -9.78 -5.01 -16.93
CA LEU A 35 -10.25 -6.30 -17.43
C LEU A 35 -9.18 -7.41 -17.34
N ALA A 36 -7.89 -7.05 -17.42
CA ALA A 36 -6.78 -7.99 -17.27
C ALA A 36 -6.44 -8.32 -15.81
N SER A 37 -6.90 -7.50 -14.85
CA SER A 37 -6.62 -7.70 -13.43
C SER A 37 -7.26 -8.98 -12.87
N ASP A 38 -6.57 -9.64 -11.93
CA ASP A 38 -7.13 -10.80 -11.23
C ASP A 38 -8.36 -10.36 -10.41
N PRO A 39 -9.56 -10.94 -10.64
CA PRO A 39 -10.75 -10.61 -9.86
C PRO A 39 -10.64 -10.90 -8.37
N GLN A 40 -9.71 -11.77 -7.95
CA GLN A 40 -9.46 -12.09 -6.54
C GLN A 40 -8.46 -11.14 -5.87
N ALA A 41 -7.75 -10.31 -6.64
CA ALA A 41 -6.84 -9.33 -6.06
C ALA A 41 -7.62 -8.23 -5.30
N PRO A 42 -6.99 -7.60 -4.27
CA PRO A 42 -7.62 -6.51 -3.55
C PRO A 42 -8.13 -5.40 -4.48
N LEU A 43 -9.38 -4.99 -4.31
CA LEU A 43 -10.03 -4.01 -5.18
C LEU A 43 -9.24 -2.70 -5.28
N ALA A 44 -8.67 -2.24 -4.16
CA ALA A 44 -7.82 -1.06 -4.10
C ALA A 44 -6.62 -1.16 -5.07
N ARG A 45 -5.96 -2.32 -5.11
CA ARG A 45 -4.83 -2.58 -6.00
C ARG A 45 -5.26 -2.59 -7.47
N ARG A 46 -6.37 -3.27 -7.78
CA ARG A 46 -6.91 -3.35 -9.14
C ARG A 46 -7.27 -1.97 -9.69
N LEU A 47 -7.90 -1.12 -8.87
CA LEU A 47 -8.23 0.27 -9.25
C LEU A 47 -6.97 1.11 -9.48
N LEU A 48 -5.97 0.99 -8.60
CA LEU A 48 -4.72 1.72 -8.70
C LEU A 48 -3.90 1.29 -9.93
N ASP A 49 -3.83 0.00 -10.22
CA ASP A 49 -3.14 -0.52 -11.41
C ASP A 49 -3.83 -0.01 -12.71
N ALA A 50 -5.17 0.01 -12.73
CA ALA A 50 -5.93 0.58 -13.84
C ALA A 50 -5.71 2.09 -14.00
N LEU A 51 -5.69 2.85 -12.90
CA LEU A 51 -5.39 4.28 -12.90
C LEU A 51 -3.96 4.56 -13.40
N THR A 52 -3.00 3.73 -13.00
CA THR A 52 -1.60 3.80 -13.45
C THR A 52 -1.50 3.58 -14.96
N ALA A 53 -2.21 2.60 -15.51
CA ALA A 53 -2.22 2.35 -16.95
C ALA A 53 -2.76 3.55 -17.77
N GLY A 54 -3.82 4.21 -17.28
CA GLY A 54 -4.34 5.44 -17.90
C GLY A 54 -3.34 6.59 -17.86
N ASP A 55 -2.63 6.72 -16.75
CA ASP A 55 -1.60 7.75 -16.58
C ASP A 55 -0.40 7.54 -17.51
N GLU A 56 0.05 6.30 -17.66
CA GLU A 56 1.12 5.90 -18.58
C GLU A 56 0.72 6.08 -20.05
N ALA A 57 -0.55 5.88 -20.38
CA ALA A 57 -1.12 6.14 -21.71
C ALA A 57 -1.24 7.64 -22.06
N GLY A 58 -0.91 8.52 -21.11
CA GLY A 58 -0.78 9.97 -21.32
C GLY A 58 -1.64 10.82 -20.40
N GLY A 59 -2.63 10.23 -19.73
CA GLY A 59 -3.43 10.90 -18.68
C GLY A 59 -4.10 12.21 -19.11
N ASP A 60 -4.21 13.12 -18.14
CA ASP A 60 -4.75 14.48 -18.33
C ASP A 60 -3.76 15.36 -19.11
N SER A 61 -4.25 16.03 -20.15
CA SER A 61 -3.43 16.89 -21.03
C SER A 61 -2.86 18.13 -20.34
N ARG A 62 -3.35 18.48 -19.14
CA ARG A 62 -2.81 19.56 -18.31
C ARG A 62 -1.62 19.13 -17.43
N GLY A 63 -1.33 17.83 -17.38
CA GLY A 63 -0.35 17.25 -16.46
C GLY A 63 -0.99 16.65 -15.21
N ARG A 64 -0.14 16.29 -14.25
CA ARG A 64 -0.52 15.57 -13.03
C ARG A 64 -0.30 16.48 -11.82
N GLN A 65 -1.23 16.46 -10.88
CA GLN A 65 -1.11 17.22 -9.64
C GLN A 65 -1.68 16.44 -8.45
N SER A 66 -2.79 15.73 -8.65
CA SER A 66 -3.48 15.02 -7.57
C SER A 66 -3.97 13.64 -8.01
N ALA A 67 -4.11 12.73 -7.06
CA ALA A 67 -4.74 11.42 -7.24
C ALA A 67 -5.44 10.99 -5.95
N ALA A 68 -6.49 10.18 -6.04
CA ALA A 68 -7.19 9.65 -4.87
C ALA A 68 -7.73 8.25 -5.14
N LEU A 69 -7.84 7.46 -4.09
CA LEU A 69 -8.40 6.12 -4.10
C LEU A 69 -9.36 5.96 -2.92
N LEU A 70 -10.62 5.64 -3.23
CA LEU A 70 -11.65 5.35 -2.23
C LEU A 70 -12.23 3.96 -2.51
N VAL A 71 -12.18 3.09 -1.51
CA VAL A 71 -12.81 1.77 -1.52
C VAL A 71 -13.66 1.64 -0.27
N VAL A 72 -14.93 1.30 -0.47
CA VAL A 72 -15.89 1.04 0.61
C VAL A 72 -16.38 -0.39 0.57
N ARG A 73 -16.57 -0.99 1.74
CA ARG A 73 -17.13 -2.31 1.95
C ARG A 73 -17.76 -2.35 3.33
N GLU A 74 -18.92 -2.97 3.44
CA GLU A 74 -19.66 -3.10 4.70
C GLU A 74 -18.74 -3.62 5.83
N GLY A 75 -18.63 -2.84 6.91
CA GLY A 75 -17.83 -3.17 8.10
C GLY A 75 -16.32 -3.24 7.87
N ALA A 76 -15.80 -2.65 6.80
CA ALA A 76 -14.38 -2.69 6.46
C ALA A 76 -13.52 -1.68 7.22
N GLY A 77 -14.13 -0.71 7.88
CA GLY A 77 -13.46 0.29 8.68
C GLY A 77 -12.58 -0.34 9.76
N TYR A 78 -11.57 0.41 10.20
CA TYR A 78 -10.72 -0.03 11.31
C TYR A 78 -11.58 -0.36 12.54
N GLY A 79 -11.45 -1.60 13.06
CA GLY A 79 -12.28 -2.09 14.16
C GLY A 79 -13.78 -2.29 13.84
N GLY A 80 -14.17 -2.22 12.56
CA GLY A 80 -15.55 -2.35 12.10
C GLY A 80 -16.43 -1.13 12.39
N HIS A 81 -15.82 0.05 12.58
CA HIS A 81 -16.53 1.27 12.99
C HIS A 81 -17.16 2.07 11.84
N ASP A 82 -16.75 1.82 10.61
CA ASP A 82 -17.32 2.38 9.39
C ASP A 82 -17.18 1.41 8.20
N ASP A 83 -17.55 1.87 7.00
CA ASP A 83 -17.50 1.09 5.76
C ASP A 83 -16.29 1.45 4.87
N ILE A 84 -15.33 2.23 5.36
CA ILE A 84 -14.19 2.69 4.57
C ILE A 84 -13.06 1.66 4.65
N ALA A 85 -12.82 0.96 3.55
CA ALA A 85 -11.70 0.02 3.46
C ALA A 85 -10.38 0.73 3.12
N VAL A 86 -10.43 1.72 2.23
CA VAL A 86 -9.28 2.54 1.81
C VAL A 86 -9.80 3.94 1.48
N ASP A 87 -9.21 4.99 2.05
CA ASP A 87 -9.40 6.38 1.63
C ASP A 87 -8.04 7.08 1.64
N LEU A 88 -7.43 7.19 0.47
CA LEU A 88 -6.08 7.74 0.29
C LEU A 88 -6.12 8.85 -0.74
N ARG A 89 -5.40 9.93 -0.43
CA ARG A 89 -5.37 11.13 -1.25
C ARG A 89 -3.96 11.67 -1.33
N VAL A 90 -3.57 12.06 -2.55
CA VAL A 90 -2.42 12.89 -2.83
C VAL A 90 -2.99 14.16 -3.45
N ASP A 91 -3.09 15.22 -2.66
CA ASP A 91 -3.74 16.45 -3.11
C ASP A 91 -2.80 17.38 -3.90
N ASP A 92 -1.47 17.26 -3.74
CA ASP A 92 -0.47 18.01 -4.50
C ASP A 92 0.88 17.26 -4.58
N HIS A 93 1.24 16.74 -5.75
CA HIS A 93 2.52 16.09 -6.02
C HIS A 93 2.83 16.05 -7.53
N GLU A 94 4.11 16.16 -7.92
CA GLU A 94 4.53 16.07 -9.34
C GLU A 94 4.25 14.70 -9.96
N SER A 95 4.19 13.66 -9.13
CA SER A 95 3.94 12.26 -9.51
C SER A 95 2.91 11.64 -8.55
N PRO A 96 1.63 12.03 -8.63
CA PRO A 96 0.65 11.71 -7.60
C PRO A 96 0.22 10.24 -7.58
N ILE A 97 0.25 9.55 -8.73
CA ILE A 97 -0.07 8.11 -8.79
C ILE A 97 1.03 7.25 -8.17
N PRO A 98 2.32 7.43 -8.50
CA PRO A 98 3.39 6.74 -7.77
C PRO A 98 3.34 6.97 -6.25
N GLU A 99 3.01 8.20 -5.83
CA GLU A 99 2.86 8.52 -4.41
C GLU A 99 1.64 7.83 -3.79
N LEU A 100 0.51 7.77 -4.51
CA LEU A 100 -0.67 7.03 -4.08
C LEU A 100 -0.38 5.53 -3.94
N THR A 101 0.45 4.97 -4.83
CA THR A 101 0.95 3.58 -4.72
C THR A 101 1.77 3.36 -3.45
N ARG A 102 2.66 4.30 -3.13
CA ARG A 102 3.44 4.25 -1.89
C ARG A 102 2.53 4.31 -0.66
N LEU A 103 1.53 5.20 -0.67
CA LEU A 103 0.55 5.33 0.42
C LEU A 103 -0.31 4.06 0.58
N LEU A 104 -0.72 3.42 -0.52
CA LEU A 104 -1.46 2.17 -0.45
C LEU A 104 -0.60 1.06 0.19
N GLY A 105 0.66 0.94 -0.21
CA GLY A 105 1.58 -0.05 0.40
C GLY A 105 1.79 0.18 1.91
N LEU A 106 1.90 1.43 2.35
CA LEU A 106 1.95 1.75 3.80
C LEU A 106 0.64 1.41 4.50
N SER A 107 -0.50 1.74 3.88
CA SER A 107 -1.82 1.42 4.44
C SER A 107 -1.98 -0.09 4.60
N GLU A 108 -1.55 -0.88 3.61
CA GLU A 108 -1.55 -2.34 3.69
C GLU A 108 -0.63 -2.81 4.82
N LEU A 109 0.63 -2.36 4.85
CA LEU A 109 1.59 -2.79 5.88
C LEU A 109 1.07 -2.57 7.31
N TYR A 110 0.52 -1.39 7.61
CA TYR A 110 0.15 -1.00 8.97
C TYR A 110 -1.29 -1.33 9.38
N LEU A 111 -2.23 -1.40 8.43
CA LEU A 111 -3.66 -1.45 8.75
C LEU A 111 -4.35 -2.74 8.32
N THR A 112 -3.63 -3.68 7.70
CA THR A 112 -4.18 -5.00 7.34
C THR A 112 -3.45 -6.12 8.07
N ALA A 113 -4.21 -7.15 8.47
CA ALA A 113 -3.67 -8.36 9.08
C ALA A 113 -3.00 -9.25 8.03
N SER A 114 -1.97 -9.99 8.44
CA SER A 114 -1.31 -10.98 7.60
C SER A 114 -2.25 -12.12 7.20
N THR A 115 -2.18 -12.56 5.94
CA THR A 115 -2.81 -13.82 5.50
C THR A 115 -2.03 -15.03 6.01
N GLU A 116 -2.60 -16.24 5.95
CA GLU A 116 -1.89 -17.46 6.34
C GLU A 116 -0.63 -17.71 5.49
N GLU A 117 -0.65 -17.32 4.22
CA GLU A 117 0.48 -17.44 3.29
C GLU A 117 1.63 -16.47 3.61
N GLU A 118 1.32 -15.33 4.24
CA GLU A 118 2.31 -14.33 4.66
C GLU A 118 2.96 -14.69 5.99
N GLN A 119 2.36 -15.60 6.76
CA GLN A 119 2.82 -15.98 8.10
C GLN A 119 3.95 -17.02 8.04
N VAL A 120 5.08 -16.66 8.62
CA VAL A 120 6.24 -17.54 8.82
C VAL A 120 6.22 -18.05 10.26
N PRO A 121 6.18 -19.38 10.49
CA PRO A 121 6.29 -19.93 11.83
C PRO A 121 7.62 -19.56 12.49
N VAL A 122 7.56 -19.09 13.74
CA VAL A 122 8.76 -18.75 14.50
C VAL A 122 9.30 -20.01 15.16
N THR A 123 10.51 -20.38 14.75
CA THR A 123 11.30 -21.43 15.39
C THR A 123 12.13 -20.84 16.54
N PRO A 124 12.62 -21.66 17.49
CA PRO A 124 13.52 -21.17 18.54
C PRO A 124 14.75 -20.44 18.01
N GLU A 125 15.28 -20.87 16.85
CA GLU A 125 16.40 -20.21 16.19
C GLU A 125 16.02 -18.84 15.63
N LEU A 126 14.83 -18.73 15.03
CA LEU A 126 14.32 -17.45 14.53
C LEU A 126 13.98 -16.51 15.69
N GLU A 127 13.37 -17.00 16.77
CA GLU A 127 13.10 -16.20 17.96
C GLU A 127 14.38 -15.57 18.51
N ALA A 128 15.48 -16.33 18.57
CA ALA A 128 16.77 -15.81 18.99
C ALA A 128 17.34 -14.74 18.03
N GLU A 129 17.13 -14.90 16.71
CA GLU A 129 17.47 -13.88 15.69
C GLU A 129 16.69 -12.57 15.94
N LEU A 130 15.38 -12.68 16.15
CA LEU A 130 14.48 -11.55 16.39
C LEU A 130 14.82 -10.80 17.68
N GLU A 131 15.11 -11.52 18.77
CA GLU A 131 15.51 -10.93 20.05
C GLU A 131 16.87 -10.24 19.97
N ALA A 132 17.84 -10.82 19.26
CA ALA A 132 19.14 -10.18 19.03
C ALA A 132 19.00 -8.89 18.22
N PHE A 133 18.16 -8.90 17.18
CA PHE A 133 17.82 -7.71 16.41
C PHE A 133 17.17 -6.64 17.30
N ALA A 134 16.16 -6.99 18.09
CA ALA A 134 15.47 -6.05 18.98
C ALA A 134 16.45 -5.35 19.94
N GLN A 135 17.37 -6.11 20.53
CA GLN A 135 18.41 -5.59 21.41
C GLN A 135 19.37 -4.65 20.67
N ALA A 136 19.79 -4.99 19.46
CA ALA A 136 20.61 -4.12 18.61
C ALA A 136 19.88 -2.82 18.21
N GLN A 137 18.55 -2.86 18.15
CA GLN A 137 17.70 -1.69 17.97
C GLN A 137 17.43 -0.93 19.28
N GLY A 138 17.90 -1.41 20.44
CA GLY A 138 17.69 -0.78 21.74
C GLY A 138 16.29 -1.02 22.33
N ALA A 139 15.54 -2.00 21.81
CA ALA A 139 14.27 -2.43 22.39
C ALA A 139 14.49 -3.44 23.52
N ARG A 140 13.52 -3.56 24.43
CA ARG A 140 13.56 -4.49 25.58
C ARG A 140 13.50 -5.96 25.15
N ASP A 141 12.63 -6.24 24.20
CA ASP A 141 12.36 -7.53 23.57
C ASP A 141 11.76 -7.28 22.18
N PHE A 142 11.62 -8.33 21.37
CA PHE A 142 11.11 -8.18 20.00
C PHE A 142 9.67 -7.64 19.97
N GLN A 143 8.82 -8.06 20.91
CA GLN A 143 7.45 -7.53 21.04
C GLN A 143 7.41 -6.03 21.32
N ALA A 144 8.31 -5.50 22.15
CA ALA A 144 8.40 -4.06 22.36
C ALA A 144 8.83 -3.31 21.10
N TRP A 145 9.69 -3.89 20.27
CA TRP A 145 10.05 -3.32 18.97
C TRP A 145 8.85 -3.32 18.01
N VAL A 146 8.16 -4.46 17.88
CA VAL A 146 6.93 -4.61 17.08
C VAL A 146 5.91 -3.52 17.43
N GLY A 147 5.63 -3.31 18.73
CA GLY A 147 4.67 -2.28 19.15
C GLY A 147 5.17 -0.84 18.98
N THR A 148 6.48 -0.61 18.96
CA THR A 148 7.03 0.73 18.69
C THR A 148 6.89 1.09 17.20
N GLU A 149 7.06 0.11 16.32
CA GLU A 149 7.00 0.28 14.87
C GLU A 149 5.58 0.08 14.29
N ASN A 150 4.58 -0.23 15.13
CA ASN A 150 3.18 -0.51 14.77
C ASN A 150 2.98 -1.76 13.89
N TYR A 151 3.67 -2.86 14.21
CA TYR A 151 3.59 -4.14 13.50
C TYR A 151 2.73 -5.19 14.21
N GLU A 152 1.86 -4.83 15.15
CA GLU A 152 1.08 -5.79 15.96
C GLU A 152 0.10 -6.62 15.13
N MET A 153 -0.35 -6.10 13.99
CA MET A 153 -1.19 -6.83 13.04
C MET A 153 -0.41 -7.83 12.17
N ARG A 154 0.93 -7.81 12.28
CA ARG A 154 1.88 -8.54 11.45
C ARG A 154 2.75 -9.53 12.24
N VAL A 155 2.55 -9.61 13.55
CA VAL A 155 3.30 -10.54 14.42
C VAL A 155 2.36 -11.10 15.48
N ALA A 156 2.41 -12.42 15.70
CA ALA A 156 1.61 -13.05 16.74
C ALA A 156 1.96 -12.47 18.13
N PRO A 157 0.98 -12.20 19.01
CA PRO A 157 1.26 -11.71 20.37
C PRO A 157 2.14 -12.64 21.22
N ASP A 158 2.12 -13.94 20.92
CA ASP A 158 2.93 -14.99 21.56
C ASP A 158 4.17 -15.36 20.73
N LEU A 159 4.48 -14.60 19.67
CA LEU A 159 5.52 -14.89 18.69
C LEU A 159 5.42 -16.27 18.04
N ALA A 160 4.24 -16.90 17.94
CA ALA A 160 4.11 -18.16 17.20
C ALA A 160 4.39 -18.02 15.69
N TRP A 161 4.18 -16.82 15.13
CA TRP A 161 4.45 -16.50 13.73
C TRP A 161 4.82 -15.01 13.55
N ILE A 162 5.50 -14.72 12.44
CA ILE A 162 5.88 -13.38 11.98
C ILE A 162 5.54 -13.25 10.49
N ASP A 163 5.07 -12.08 10.07
CA ASP A 163 4.85 -11.77 8.65
C ASP A 163 6.18 -11.72 7.87
N GLN A 164 6.21 -12.30 6.67
CA GLN A 164 7.39 -12.34 5.81
C GLN A 164 7.97 -10.94 5.53
N GLN A 165 7.14 -9.91 5.36
CA GLN A 165 7.60 -8.54 5.13
C GLN A 165 8.32 -7.97 6.35
N ILE A 166 7.81 -8.23 7.56
CA ILE A 166 8.46 -7.79 8.80
C ILE A 166 9.79 -8.54 8.98
N LEU A 167 9.83 -9.82 8.64
CA LEU A 167 11.07 -10.59 8.64
C LEU A 167 12.12 -10.02 7.66
N ASP A 168 11.69 -9.60 6.48
CA ASP A 168 12.56 -8.95 5.50
C ASP A 168 13.06 -7.58 5.98
N ILE A 169 12.22 -6.81 6.70
CA ILE A 169 12.63 -5.56 7.37
C ILE A 169 13.71 -5.84 8.42
N VAL A 170 13.49 -6.83 9.30
CA VAL A 170 14.46 -7.23 10.33
C VAL A 170 15.81 -7.58 9.71
N ARG A 171 15.80 -8.33 8.60
CA ARG A 171 17.02 -8.80 7.92
C ARG A 171 17.72 -7.75 7.06
N SER A 172 17.03 -6.70 6.66
CA SER A 172 17.58 -5.61 5.84
C SER A 172 17.97 -4.38 6.65
N THR A 173 17.46 -4.25 7.87
CA THR A 173 17.71 -3.08 8.72
C THR A 173 19.08 -3.17 9.39
N PRO A 174 19.97 -2.20 9.18
CA PRO A 174 21.26 -2.18 9.87
C PRO A 174 21.10 -1.88 11.36
N GLU A 175 22.09 -2.27 12.16
CA GLU A 175 22.13 -1.95 13.59
C GLU A 175 22.11 -0.43 13.81
N ARG A 176 21.34 0.04 14.79
CA ARG A 176 21.36 1.45 15.19
C ARG A 176 22.73 1.77 15.78
N SER A 177 23.49 2.65 15.11
CA SER A 177 24.77 3.14 15.64
C SER A 177 24.53 3.90 16.94
N ALA A 178 25.30 3.59 17.99
CA ALA A 178 25.23 4.22 19.30
C ALA A 178 25.82 5.65 19.32
N GLU A 179 25.45 6.51 18.38
CA GLU A 179 25.90 7.91 18.32
C GLU A 179 24.71 8.86 18.27
N GLY A 180 24.46 9.50 19.41
CA GLY A 180 23.43 10.52 19.56
C GLY A 180 23.25 11.01 20.99
N GLY A 181 24.32 11.01 21.80
CA GLY A 181 24.33 11.49 23.17
C GLY A 181 25.39 12.55 23.37
N SER A 182 25.16 13.77 22.84
CA SER A 182 25.78 15.03 23.29
C SER A 182 25.42 16.15 22.31
N GLU A 183 24.32 16.85 22.56
CA GLU A 183 24.29 18.29 22.27
C GLU A 183 24.22 19.02 23.61
N SER A 184 25.26 19.83 23.83
CA SER A 184 25.47 20.72 24.97
C SER A 184 24.89 22.09 24.67
#